data_AF-A0A3M6KE99-F1
#
_entry.id   AF-A0A3M6KE99-F1
#
_cell.length_a   1.000
_cell.length_b   1.000
_cell.length_c   1.000
_cell.angle_alpha   90.00
_cell.angle_beta   90.00
_cell.angle_gamma   90.00
#
_symmetry.space_group_name_H-M   'P 1'
#
loop_
_entity.id
_entity.type
_entity.pdbx_description
1 polymer ?
#
loop_
_entity_poly.entity_id
_entity_poly.type
_entity_poly.pdbx_seq_one_letter_code
_entity_poly.pdbx_strand_id
1 'polypeptide(L)' 'MDKTILFAGIALLSLGAGFLTAQSFDTSLHSAFTTGGYLWLAMGGITISLGLKAKKDKEKQQMMGALR' A
#
# COMPACT_ATOMS: atom_id res chain seq x y z
N MET A 1 -0.76 -15.54 1.10
CA MET A 1 -0.34 -14.12 1.20
C MET A 1 -0.14 -13.83 2.66
N ASP A 2 0.98 -13.22 3.00
CA ASP A 2 1.23 -12.82 4.38
C ASP A 2 0.23 -11.71 4.73
N LYS A 3 -0.66 -11.96 5.70
CA LYS A 3 -1.71 -11.01 6.11
C LYS A 3 -1.09 -9.64 6.45
N THR A 4 0.13 -9.67 6.96
CA THR A 4 0.93 -8.51 7.38
C THR A 4 1.21 -7.54 6.23
N ILE A 5 1.47 -8.02 5.00
CA ILE A 5 1.74 -7.14 3.85
C ILE A 5 0.46 -6.42 3.39
N LEU A 6 -0.67 -7.12 3.43
CA LEU A 6 -1.96 -6.51 3.09
C LEU A 6 -2.36 -5.47 4.15
N PHE A 7 -2.20 -5.79 5.44
CA PHE A 7 -2.45 -4.85 6.53
C PHE A 7 -1.50 -3.64 6.48
N ALA A 8 -0.22 -3.84 6.16
CA ALA A 8 0.74 -2.75 5.98
C ALA A 8 0.32 -1.83 4.82
N GLY A 9 -0.05 -2.42 3.68
CA GLY A 9 -0.57 -1.68 2.53
C GLY A 9 -1.81 -0.85 2.86
N ILE A 10 -2.79 -1.44 3.57
CA ILE A 10 -4.00 -0.73 4.00
C ILE A 10 -3.67 0.38 5.01
N ALA A 11 -2.77 0.13 5.96
CA ALA A 11 -2.34 1.14 6.93
C ALA A 11 -1.67 2.33 6.23
N LEU A 12 -0.81 2.08 5.23
CA LEU A 12 -0.18 3.11 4.40
C LEU A 12 -1.22 3.94 3.64
N LEU A 13 -2.24 3.30 3.07
CA LEU A 13 -3.34 4.00 2.39
C LEU A 13 -4.15 4.88 3.35
N SER A 14 -4.52 4.34 4.52
CA SER A 14 -5.23 5.08 5.56
C SER A 14 -4.42 6.27 6.07
N LEU A 15 -3.10 6.12 6.21
CA LEU A 15 -2.20 7.20 6.61
C LEU A 15 -2.14 8.29 5.53
N GLY A 16 -2.01 7.91 4.25
CA GLY A 16 -2.05 8.86 3.13
C GLY A 16 -3.37 9.63 3.03
N ALA A 17 -4.51 8.96 3.24
CA ALA A 17 -5.81 9.60 3.32
C ALA A 17 -5.90 10.57 4.51
N GLY A 18 -5.35 10.22 5.68
CA GLY A 18 -5.27 11.10 6.85
C GLY A 18 -4.43 12.35 6.61
N PHE A 19 -3.32 12.23 5.86
CA PHE A 19 -2.53 13.39 5.45
C PHE A 19 -3.32 14.31 4.50
N LEU A 20 -4.06 13.73 3.53
CA LEU A 20 -4.92 14.49 2.61
C LEU A 20 -6.12 15.15 3.29
N THR A 21 -6.64 14.61 4.39
CA THR A 21 -7.67 15.31 5.17
C THR A 21 -7.06 16.38 6.08
N ALA A 22 -5.87 16.12 6.64
CA ALA A 22 -5.13 17.07 7.47
C ALA A 22 -4.69 18.34 6.71
N GLN A 23 -4.44 18.23 5.40
CA GLN A 23 -4.05 19.37 4.56
C GLN A 23 -5.08 20.52 4.55
N SER A 24 -6.34 20.23 4.88
CA SER A 24 -7.43 21.21 4.90
C SER A 24 -7.49 22.02 6.20
N PHE A 25 -6.76 21.59 7.23
CA PHE A 25 -6.76 22.23 8.56
C PHE A 25 -5.62 23.24 8.74
N ASP A 26 -4.53 23.11 7.98
CA ASP A 26 -3.36 23.99 8.12
C ASP A 26 -2.77 24.37 6.75
N THR A 27 -3.01 25.63 6.36
CA THR A 27 -2.54 26.19 5.08
C THR A 27 -1.02 26.26 5.00
N SER A 28 -0.34 26.40 6.14
CA SER A 28 1.13 26.51 6.18
C SER A 28 1.82 25.19 5.85
N LEU A 29 1.21 24.07 6.23
CA LEU A 29 1.70 22.72 5.95
C LEU A 29 0.98 22.06 4.76
N HIS A 30 0.05 22.76 4.10
CA HIS A 30 -0.76 22.23 3.01
C HIS A 30 0.07 21.46 1.99
N SER A 31 1.12 22.07 1.45
CA SER A 31 2.00 21.43 0.46
C SER A 31 2.71 20.18 0.99
N ALA A 32 3.09 20.16 2.26
CA ALA A 32 3.75 19.01 2.89
C ALA A 32 2.74 17.86 3.10
N PHE A 33 1.51 18.18 3.53
CA PHE A 33 0.43 17.21 3.69
C PHE A 33 -0.07 16.65 2.35
N THR A 34 -0.22 17.48 1.33
CA THR A 34 -0.57 17.02 -0.03
C THR A 34 0.47 16.06 -0.58
N THR A 35 1.75 16.47 -0.54
CA THR A 35 2.85 15.66 -1.09
C THR A 35 3.05 14.38 -0.29
N GLY A 36 3.04 14.48 1.05
CA GLY A 36 3.12 13.31 1.93
C GLY A 36 1.94 12.36 1.77
N GLY A 37 0.72 12.89 1.63
CA GLY A 37 -0.50 12.11 1.43
C GLY A 37 -0.46 11.29 0.14
N TYR A 38 -0.10 11.92 -0.99
CA TYR A 38 0.07 11.20 -2.25
C TYR A 38 1.23 10.19 -2.20
N LEU A 39 2.33 10.52 -1.52
CA LEU A 39 3.47 9.61 -1.35
C LEU A 39 3.08 8.35 -0.57
N TRP A 40 2.36 8.50 0.54
CA TRP A 40 1.85 7.39 1.34
C TRP A 40 0.81 6.56 0.59
N LEU A 41 -0.09 7.20 -0.18
CA LEU A 41 -1.03 6.49 -1.05
C LEU A 41 -0.31 5.66 -2.13
N ALA A 42 0.69 6.25 -2.79
CA ALA A 42 1.47 5.56 -3.81
C ALA A 42 2.23 4.35 -3.22
N MET A 43 2.90 4.52 -2.09
CA MET A 43 3.57 3.42 -1.39
C MET A 43 2.61 2.33 -0.93
N GLY A 44 1.44 2.70 -0.39
CA GLY A 44 0.41 1.73 0.00
C GLY A 44 -0.09 0.91 -1.19
N GLY A 45 -0.37 1.57 -2.32
CA GLY A 45 -0.79 0.91 -3.55
C GLY A 45 0.28 -0.03 -4.12
N ILE A 46 1.54 0.39 -4.14
CA ILE A 46 2.68 -0.45 -4.58
C ILE A 46 2.85 -1.66 -3.66
N THR A 47 2.76 -1.46 -2.34
CA THR A 47 2.90 -2.54 -1.35
C THR A 47 1.83 -3.62 -1.52
N ILE A 48 0.57 -3.21 -1.72
CA ILE A 48 -0.54 -4.15 -1.98
C ILE A 48 -0.32 -4.87 -3.31
N SER A 49 0.08 -4.15 -4.35
CA SER A 49 0.31 -4.71 -5.69
C SER A 49 1.45 -5.74 -5.70
N LEU A 50 2.57 -5.44 -5.02
CA LEU A 50 3.69 -6.36 -4.83
C LEU A 50 3.28 -7.58 -4.00
N GLY A 51 2.51 -7.37 -2.92
CA GLY A 51 1.97 -8.46 -2.11
C GLY A 51 1.05 -9.41 -2.89
N LEU A 52 0.19 -8.87 -3.75
CA LEU A 52 -0.68 -9.62 -4.65
C LEU A 52 0.11 -10.38 -5.72
N LYS A 53 1.11 -9.73 -6.34
CA LYS A 53 1.97 -10.37 -7.35
C LYS A 53 2.78 -11.52 -6.74
N ALA A 54 3.40 -11.29 -5.59
CA ALA A 54 4.13 -12.32 -4.85
C ALA A 54 3.24 -13.49 -4.41
N LYS A 55 1.97 -13.23 -4.06
CA LYS A 55 0.99 -14.30 -3.79
C LYS A 55 0.74 -15.15 -5.04
N LYS A 56 0.46 -14.51 -6.18
CA LYS A 56 0.22 -15.19 -7.47
C LYS A 56 1.41 -16.04 -7.90
N ASP A 57 2.62 -15.51 -7.77
CA ASP A 57 3.84 -16.26 -8.11
C ASP A 57 4.05 -17.48 -7.20
N LYS A 58 3.77 -17.35 -5.89
CA LYS A 58 3.79 -18.50 -4.96
C LYS A 58 2.74 -19.55 -5.32
N GLU A 59 1.51 -19.17 -5.61
CA GLU A 59 0.45 -20.11 -6.03
C GLU A 59 0.82 -20.81 -7.35
N LYS A 60 1.39 -20.09 -8.32
CA LYS A 60 1.85 -20.66 -9.59
C LYS A 60 2.99 -21.67 -9.41
N GLN A 61 3.94 -21.37 -8.52
CA GLN A 61 5.03 -22.29 -8.17
C GLN A 61 4.51 -23.54 -7.44
N GLN A 62 3.54 -23.40 -6.54
CA GLN A 62 2.92 -24.54 -5.86
C GLN A 62 2.12 -25.44 -6.81
N MET A 63 1.42 -24.87 -7.79
CA MET A 63 0.70 -25.66 -8.81
C MET A 63 1.64 -26.42 -9.75
N MET A 64 2.79 -25.85 -10.13
CA MET A 64 3.80 -26.56 -10.93
C MET A 64 4.56 -27.61 -10.14
N GLY A 65 4.74 -27.41 -8.82
CA GLY A 65 5.34 -28.41 -7.94
C GLY A 65 4.41 -29.60 -7.65
N ALA A 66 3.10 -29.39 -7.64
CA ALA A 66 2.09 -30.44 -7.46
C ALA A 66 1.79 -31.25 -8.74
N LEU A 67 2.26 -30.79 -9.91
CA LEU A 67 2.11 -31.48 -11.19
C LEU A 67 3.33 -32.35 -11.55
N ARG A 68 4.29 -32.50 -10.63
CA ARG A 68 5.45 -33.38 -10.74
C ARG A 68 5.25 -34.66 -9.93
#